data_AF-G3Q3B6-F1
#
_entry.id   AF-G3Q3B6-F1
#
_cell.length_a   1.000
_cell.length_b   1.000
_cell.length_c   1.000
_cell.angle_alpha   90.00
_cell.angle_beta   90.00
_cell.angle_gamma   90.00
#
_symmetry.space_group_name_H-M   'P 1'
#
loop_
_entity.id
_entity.type
_entity.pdbx_description
1 polymer ?
#
loop_
_entity_poly.entity_id
_entity_poly.type
_entity_poly.pdbx_seq_one_letter_code
_entity_poly.pdbx_strand_id
1 'polypeptide(L)'
;LQNLVVREFEPADKQEVQQLFHDGMMEMVADTAFRGLRHHPESLLLYAAMTVLCFVITVCWWVIVLLPLILLYGRYFYSRRMIHRYLEQASSRDMGDIQGFYMKSNSRLWVAVLRGKVVGIVAAVGQQKPGGPVELRRMSVDRSCRRCGIGLALGRKVVEFAVAHKYRSVVLGTTSYTSPAHQLYRRLGFR
;
A
#
# COMPACT_ATOMS: atom_id res chain seq x y z
N LEU A 1 -12.96 -0.55 20.75
CA LEU A 1 -13.20 0.44 19.66
C LEU A 1 -14.10 1.61 20.10
N GLN A 2 -14.24 1.89 21.40
CA GLN A 2 -15.26 2.81 21.94
C GLN A 2 -15.15 4.29 21.52
N ASN A 3 -14.19 4.70 20.68
CA ASN A 3 -14.08 6.06 20.15
C ASN A 3 -13.49 6.06 18.71
N LEU A 4 -13.84 5.07 17.88
CA LEU A 4 -13.47 5.07 16.45
C LEU A 4 -14.52 5.88 15.67
N VAL A 5 -14.08 6.96 15.04
CA VAL A 5 -14.92 7.76 14.14
C VAL A 5 -14.31 7.74 12.75
N VAL A 6 -15.11 7.41 11.74
CA VAL A 6 -14.71 7.58 10.33
C VAL A 6 -15.40 8.81 9.79
N ARG A 7 -14.62 9.84 9.48
CA ARG A 7 -15.11 11.12 8.95
C ARG A 7 -14.35 11.51 7.69
N GLU A 8 -14.87 12.52 6.99
CA GLU A 8 -14.16 13.10 5.86
C GLU A 8 -12.88 13.79 6.32
N PHE A 9 -11.93 13.88 5.40
CA PHE A 9 -10.67 14.59 5.60
C PHE A 9 -10.90 16.07 5.92
N GLU A 10 -10.17 16.56 6.91
CA GLU A 10 -10.08 17.98 7.24
C GLU A 10 -8.66 18.49 6.95
N PRO A 11 -8.46 19.77 6.58
CA PRO A 11 -7.12 20.31 6.30
C PRO A 11 -6.13 20.15 7.44
N ALA A 12 -6.60 20.13 8.69
CA ALA A 12 -5.79 19.89 9.88
C ALA A 12 -5.15 18.48 9.89
N ASP A 13 -5.79 17.48 9.26
CA ASP A 13 -5.30 16.10 9.22
C ASP A 13 -4.15 15.91 8.23
N LYS A 14 -3.85 16.91 7.38
CA LYS A 14 -2.96 16.77 6.22
C LYS A 14 -1.62 16.12 6.58
N GLN A 15 -0.99 16.59 7.65
CA GLN A 15 0.31 16.09 8.08
C GLN A 15 0.22 14.63 8.56
N GLU A 16 -0.78 14.29 9.37
CA GLU A 16 -0.97 12.92 9.87
C GLU A 16 -1.30 11.95 8.72
N VAL A 17 -2.12 12.37 7.75
CA VAL A 17 -2.47 11.57 6.57
C VAL A 17 -1.24 11.29 5.71
N GLN A 18 -0.42 12.32 5.45
CA GLN A 18 0.83 12.18 4.69
C GLN A 18 1.81 11.25 5.39
N GLN A 19 1.99 11.37 6.70
CA GLN A 19 2.84 10.50 7.50
C GLN A 19 2.34 9.05 7.48
N LEU A 20 1.05 8.82 7.72
CA LEU A 20 0.46 7.49 7.71
C LEU A 20 0.56 6.80 6.34
N PHE A 21 0.41 7.58 5.26
CA PHE A 21 0.62 7.10 3.90
C PHE A 21 2.09 6.75 3.64
N HIS A 22 3.01 7.65 4.02
CA HIS A 22 4.46 7.44 3.89
C HIS A 22 4.91 6.17 4.63
N ASP A 23 4.53 6.04 5.90
CA ASP A 23 4.95 4.91 6.73
C ASP A 23 4.36 3.58 6.20
N GLY A 24 3.10 3.60 5.77
CA GLY A 24 2.47 2.44 5.13
C GLY A 24 3.20 1.99 3.86
N MET A 25 3.68 2.94 3.04
CA MET A 25 4.47 2.63 1.85
C MET A 25 5.89 2.16 2.20
N MET A 26 6.53 2.73 3.22
CA MET A 26 7.88 2.34 3.65
C MET A 26 7.92 0.92 4.24
N GLU A 27 6.87 0.50 4.94
CA GLU A 27 6.74 -0.89 5.41
C GLU A 27 6.75 -1.89 4.24
N MET A 28 6.23 -1.49 3.07
CA MET A 28 6.21 -2.34 1.90
C MET A 28 7.61 -2.65 1.35
N VAL A 29 8.60 -1.76 1.57
CA VAL A 29 9.99 -1.93 1.08
C VAL A 29 10.61 -3.24 1.57
N ALA A 30 10.53 -3.50 2.87
CA ALA A 30 11.09 -4.71 3.46
C ALA A 30 10.29 -5.94 3.00
N ASP A 31 8.97 -5.82 2.93
CA ASP A 31 8.10 -6.92 2.53
C ASP A 31 8.34 -7.35 1.08
N THR A 32 8.48 -6.43 0.13
CA THR A 32 8.79 -6.74 -1.27
C THR A 32 10.22 -7.24 -1.45
N ALA A 33 11.19 -6.64 -0.77
CA ALA A 33 12.59 -7.03 -0.87
C ALA A 33 12.81 -8.48 -0.40
N PHE A 34 12.27 -8.83 0.77
CA PHE A 34 12.52 -10.11 1.44
C PHE A 34 11.40 -11.13 1.22
N ARG A 35 10.12 -10.80 1.49
CA ARG A 35 9.02 -11.78 1.37
C ARG A 35 8.64 -12.03 -0.08
N GLY A 36 8.84 -11.05 -0.97
CA GLY A 36 8.65 -11.23 -2.41
C GLY A 36 9.55 -12.33 -2.97
N LEU A 37 10.78 -12.46 -2.45
CA LEU A 37 11.70 -13.52 -2.88
C LEU A 37 11.16 -14.92 -2.59
N ARG A 38 10.47 -15.10 -1.45
CA ARG A 38 9.87 -16.39 -1.08
C ARG A 38 8.75 -16.84 -2.02
N HIS A 39 8.10 -15.91 -2.74
CA HIS A 39 7.01 -16.20 -3.66
C HIS A 39 7.49 -16.49 -5.09
N HIS A 40 8.77 -16.27 -5.39
CA HIS A 40 9.37 -16.52 -6.70
C HIS A 40 10.49 -17.56 -6.58
N PRO A 41 10.17 -18.87 -6.55
CA PRO A 41 11.17 -19.93 -6.40
C PRO A 41 12.22 -19.90 -7.52
N GLU A 42 11.84 -19.49 -8.73
CA GLU A 42 12.75 -19.29 -9.87
C GLU A 42 13.87 -18.28 -9.55
N SER A 43 13.55 -17.19 -8.86
CA SER A 43 14.56 -16.19 -8.47
C SER A 43 15.53 -16.74 -7.44
N LEU A 44 15.03 -17.56 -6.50
CA LEU A 44 15.87 -18.25 -5.51
C LEU A 44 16.80 -19.26 -6.17
N LEU A 45 16.28 -20.07 -7.10
CA LEU A 45 17.07 -21.03 -7.86
C LEU A 45 18.15 -20.34 -8.69
N LEU A 46 17.81 -19.23 -9.36
CA LEU A 46 18.78 -18.44 -10.11
C LEU A 46 19.91 -17.90 -9.20
N TYR A 47 19.57 -17.35 -8.03
CA TYR A 47 20.59 -16.85 -7.10
C TYR A 47 21.47 -17.97 -6.54
N ALA A 48 20.89 -19.13 -6.24
CA ALA A 48 21.64 -20.30 -5.79
C ALA A 48 22.59 -20.81 -6.90
N ALA A 49 22.09 -20.96 -8.12
CA ALA A 49 22.88 -21.39 -9.28
C ALA A 49 24.05 -20.43 -9.56
N MET A 50 23.80 -19.11 -9.53
CA MET A 50 24.85 -18.09 -9.67
C MET A 50 25.91 -18.20 -8.57
N THR A 51 25.49 -18.43 -7.32
CA THR A 51 26.41 -18.57 -6.18
C THR A 51 27.28 -19.82 -6.31
N VAL A 52 26.68 -20.95 -6.69
CA VAL A 52 27.41 -22.22 -6.91
C VAL A 52 28.38 -22.11 -8.07
N LEU A 53 27.95 -21.53 -9.19
CA LEU A 53 28.82 -21.32 -10.36
C LEU A 53 30.02 -20.43 -10.02
N CYS A 54 29.80 -19.31 -9.34
CA CYS A 54 30.88 -18.43 -8.91
C CYS A 54 31.82 -19.13 -7.92
N PHE A 55 31.30 -19.96 -7.01
CA PHE A 55 32.12 -20.74 -6.08
C PHE A 55 33.01 -21.75 -6.81
N VAL A 56 32.46 -22.51 -7.77
CA VAL A 56 33.23 -23.51 -8.54
C VAL A 56 34.37 -22.86 -9.32
N ILE A 57 34.14 -21.68 -9.89
CA ILE A 57 35.16 -20.96 -10.67
C ILE A 57 36.25 -20.35 -9.78
N THR A 58 35.87 -19.77 -8.64
CA THR A 58 36.81 -19.00 -7.79
C THR A 58 37.43 -19.79 -6.65
N VAL A 59 36.82 -20.92 -6.26
CA VAL A 59 37.18 -21.77 -5.10
C VAL A 59 37.27 -20.95 -3.79
N CYS A 60 36.53 -19.84 -3.72
CA CYS A 60 36.58 -18.91 -2.60
C CYS A 60 35.32 -19.03 -1.74
N TRP A 61 35.48 -19.46 -0.50
CA TRP A 61 34.37 -19.66 0.45
C TRP A 61 33.59 -18.38 0.76
N TRP A 62 34.23 -17.21 0.68
CA TRP A 62 33.57 -15.92 0.91
C TRP A 62 32.44 -15.63 -0.09
N VAL A 63 32.50 -16.20 -1.29
CA VAL A 63 31.47 -16.00 -2.34
C VAL A 63 30.11 -16.53 -1.90
N ILE A 64 30.08 -17.62 -1.12
CA ILE A 64 28.84 -18.23 -0.61
C ILE A 64 28.09 -17.25 0.31
N VAL A 65 28.80 -16.35 0.99
CA VAL A 65 28.22 -15.39 1.94
C VAL A 65 28.03 -14.02 1.29
N LEU A 66 29.06 -13.49 0.64
CA LEU A 66 29.06 -12.12 0.13
C LEU A 66 28.11 -11.95 -1.06
N LEU A 67 28.02 -12.92 -1.97
CA LEU A 67 27.20 -12.77 -3.17
C LEU A 67 25.71 -12.73 -2.85
N PRO A 68 25.14 -13.63 -2.02
CA PRO A 68 23.74 -13.51 -1.59
C PRO A 68 23.46 -12.22 -0.82
N LEU A 69 24.39 -11.76 0.03
CA LEU A 69 24.24 -10.49 0.75
C LEU A 69 24.17 -9.30 -0.19
N ILE A 70 25.05 -9.24 -1.21
CA ILE A 70 25.04 -8.18 -2.23
C ILE A 70 23.74 -8.22 -3.04
N LEU A 71 23.27 -9.41 -3.43
CA LEU A 71 22.01 -9.57 -4.17
C LEU A 71 20.80 -9.12 -3.33
N LEU A 72 20.73 -9.52 -2.06
CA LEU A 72 19.69 -9.07 -1.13
C LEU A 72 19.74 -7.56 -0.90
N TYR A 73 20.93 -6.99 -0.73
CA TYR A 73 21.13 -5.55 -0.61
C TYR A 73 20.69 -4.82 -1.88
N GLY A 74 21.05 -5.31 -3.07
CA GLY A 74 20.63 -4.76 -4.36
C GLY A 74 19.11 -4.76 -4.52
N ARG A 75 18.44 -5.87 -4.16
CA ARG A 75 16.97 -5.95 -4.14
C ARG A 75 16.35 -4.95 -3.17
N TYR A 76 16.87 -4.87 -1.96
CA TYR A 76 16.41 -3.90 -0.96
C TYR A 76 16.58 -2.47 -1.46
N PHE A 77 17.75 -2.12 -1.99
CA PHE A 77 18.04 -0.80 -2.53
C PHE A 77 17.13 -0.44 -3.71
N TYR A 78 16.93 -1.37 -4.65
CA TYR A 78 16.02 -1.17 -5.78
C TYR A 78 14.57 -0.96 -5.31
N SER A 79 14.09 -1.81 -4.41
CA SER A 79 12.73 -1.68 -3.84
C SER A 79 12.55 -0.35 -3.12
N ARG A 80 13.53 0.05 -2.31
CA ARG A 80 13.53 1.32 -1.59
C ARG A 80 13.51 2.50 -2.56
N ARG A 81 14.33 2.46 -3.61
CA ARG A 81 14.39 3.51 -4.64
C ARG A 81 13.07 3.62 -5.41
N MET A 82 12.43 2.49 -5.71
CA MET A 82 11.14 2.49 -6.40
C MET A 82 10.04 3.12 -5.53
N ILE A 83 9.99 2.76 -4.25
CA ILE A 83 9.00 3.31 -3.31
C ILE A 83 9.24 4.80 -3.05
N HIS A 84 10.50 5.24 -2.90
CA HIS A 84 10.79 6.67 -2.79
C HIS A 84 10.33 7.47 -4.01
N ARG A 85 10.62 7.02 -5.24
CA ARG A 85 10.12 7.68 -6.45
C ARG A 85 8.59 7.73 -6.50
N TYR A 86 7.94 6.66 -6.06
CA TYR A 86 6.48 6.63 -5.98
C TYR A 86 5.94 7.62 -4.94
N LEU A 87 6.58 7.73 -3.78
CA LEU A 87 6.23 8.69 -2.73
C LEU A 87 6.43 10.13 -3.19
N GLU A 88 7.54 10.45 -3.84
CA GLU A 88 7.80 11.76 -4.45
C GLU A 88 6.72 12.11 -5.49
N GLN A 89 6.34 11.15 -6.33
CA GLN A 89 5.28 11.35 -7.33
C GLN A 89 3.90 11.52 -6.69
N ALA A 90 3.57 10.77 -5.63
CA ALA A 90 2.33 10.93 -4.89
C ALA A 90 2.30 12.28 -4.15
N SER A 91 3.41 12.68 -3.54
CA SER A 91 3.56 13.95 -2.83
C SER A 91 3.47 15.16 -3.75
N SER A 92 3.97 15.06 -4.99
CA SER A 92 3.84 16.13 -6.00
C SER A 92 2.47 16.15 -6.69
N ARG A 93 1.60 15.16 -6.44
CA ARG A 93 0.25 15.07 -7.00
C ARG A 93 -0.80 15.13 -5.89
N ASP A 94 -1.39 13.98 -5.59
CA ASP A 94 -2.62 13.85 -4.82
C ASP A 94 -2.39 14.01 -3.32
N MET A 95 -1.23 13.60 -2.81
CA MET A 95 -0.89 13.79 -1.40
C MET A 95 -0.36 15.19 -1.08
N GLY A 96 0.13 15.93 -2.07
CA GLY A 96 0.54 17.33 -1.91
C GLY A 96 -0.64 18.28 -1.77
N ASP A 97 -1.68 18.05 -2.57
CA ASP A 97 -2.94 18.78 -2.56
C ASP A 97 -4.14 17.82 -2.40
N ILE A 98 -4.30 17.31 -1.18
CA ILE A 98 -5.38 16.37 -0.85
C ILE A 98 -6.75 17.01 -1.08
N GLN A 99 -6.92 18.27 -0.70
CA GLN A 99 -8.21 18.97 -0.82
C GLN A 99 -8.57 19.17 -2.29
N GLY A 100 -7.67 19.71 -3.10
CA GLY A 100 -7.91 19.92 -4.53
C GLY A 100 -8.01 18.63 -5.34
N PHE A 101 -7.46 17.51 -4.87
CA PHE A 101 -7.54 16.23 -5.58
C PHE A 101 -8.74 15.37 -5.15
N TYR A 102 -8.97 15.23 -3.84
CA TYR A 102 -9.91 14.28 -3.28
C TYR A 102 -11.21 14.89 -2.76
N MET A 103 -11.34 16.21 -2.58
CA MET A 103 -12.58 16.81 -2.08
C MET A 103 -13.45 17.35 -3.24
N LYS A 104 -13.66 16.54 -4.28
CA LYS A 104 -14.50 16.89 -5.44
C LYS A 104 -15.86 16.19 -5.38
N SER A 105 -16.72 16.44 -6.36
CA SER A 105 -18.01 15.74 -6.47
C SER A 105 -17.84 14.25 -6.74
N ASN A 106 -16.82 13.86 -7.51
CA ASN A 106 -16.56 12.47 -7.89
C ASN A 106 -15.43 11.82 -7.07
N SER A 107 -14.89 12.49 -6.05
CA SER A 107 -13.86 11.92 -5.18
C SER A 107 -14.12 12.27 -3.73
N ARG A 108 -13.62 11.42 -2.82
CA ARG A 108 -13.64 11.70 -1.39
C ARG A 108 -12.50 10.97 -0.70
N LEU A 109 -11.94 11.57 0.36
CA LEU A 109 -10.98 10.93 1.25
C LEU A 109 -11.56 10.92 2.66
N TRP A 110 -11.50 9.76 3.30
CA TRP A 110 -11.92 9.59 4.69
C TRP A 110 -10.73 9.24 5.56
N VAL A 111 -10.81 9.72 6.80
CA VAL A 111 -9.89 9.41 7.87
C VAL A 111 -10.63 8.63 8.95
N ALA A 112 -9.95 7.63 9.50
CA ALA A 112 -10.35 6.94 10.71
C ALA A 112 -9.60 7.56 11.88
N VAL A 113 -10.33 8.19 12.79
CA VAL A 113 -9.79 8.82 13.99
C VAL A 113 -10.08 7.95 15.20
N LEU A 114 -9.05 7.63 15.97
CA LEU A 114 -9.15 6.88 17.21
C LEU A 114 -8.47 7.67 18.31
N ARG A 115 -9.22 8.04 19.36
CA ARG A 115 -8.72 8.86 20.48
C ARG A 115 -8.04 10.16 20.03
N GLY A 116 -8.64 10.83 19.03
CA GLY A 116 -8.13 12.11 18.51
C GLY A 116 -6.97 12.02 17.53
N LYS A 117 -6.46 10.81 17.23
CA LYS A 117 -5.37 10.60 16.26
C LYS A 117 -5.88 9.92 14.99
N VAL A 118 -5.38 10.34 13.82
CA VAL A 118 -5.63 9.65 12.56
C VAL A 118 -4.87 8.32 12.55
N VAL A 119 -5.61 7.22 12.46
CA VAL A 119 -5.08 5.85 12.46
C VAL A 119 -5.39 5.08 11.18
N GLY A 120 -6.07 5.69 10.22
CA GLY A 120 -6.41 5.06 8.96
C GLY A 120 -6.88 6.07 7.93
N ILE A 121 -6.61 5.80 6.66
CA ILE A 121 -7.02 6.62 5.52
C ILE A 121 -7.56 5.73 4.40
N VAL A 122 -8.48 6.26 3.62
CA VAL A 122 -8.89 5.68 2.33
C VAL A 122 -9.45 6.76 1.43
N ALA A 123 -9.23 6.64 0.12
CA ALA A 123 -9.80 7.52 -0.87
C ALA A 123 -10.68 6.75 -1.87
N ALA A 124 -11.74 7.41 -2.33
CA ALA A 124 -12.56 7.02 -3.47
C ALA A 124 -12.32 8.02 -4.61
N VAL A 125 -12.09 7.50 -5.81
CA VAL A 125 -11.96 8.33 -7.03
C VAL A 125 -12.83 7.74 -8.13
N GLY A 126 -13.94 8.39 -8.42
CA GLY A 126 -14.81 8.06 -9.56
C GLY A 126 -14.14 8.38 -10.89
N GLN A 127 -14.09 7.39 -11.78
CA GLN A 127 -13.60 7.63 -13.14
C GLN A 127 -14.58 8.52 -13.92
N GLN A 128 -14.05 9.45 -14.71
CA GLN A 128 -14.86 10.40 -15.49
C GLN A 128 -15.54 9.77 -16.72
N LYS A 129 -15.14 8.56 -17.12
CA LYS A 129 -15.77 7.87 -18.26
C LYS A 129 -17.22 7.51 -17.91
N PRO A 130 -18.18 7.65 -18.84
CA PRO A 130 -19.56 7.21 -18.64
C PRO A 130 -19.59 5.74 -18.20
N GLY A 131 -20.21 5.45 -17.06
CA GLY A 131 -20.26 4.11 -16.48
C GLY A 131 -18.94 3.61 -15.87
N GLY A 132 -17.94 4.47 -15.72
CA GLY A 132 -16.67 4.14 -15.09
C GLY A 132 -16.82 3.79 -13.59
N PRO A 133 -15.94 2.96 -13.03
CA PRO A 133 -16.01 2.55 -11.64
C PRO A 133 -15.50 3.64 -10.68
N VAL A 134 -15.79 3.47 -9.38
CA VAL A 134 -15.03 4.14 -8.32
C VAL A 134 -13.78 3.34 -8.04
N GLU A 135 -12.63 4.00 -8.04
CA GLU A 135 -11.38 3.39 -7.61
C GLU A 135 -11.14 3.65 -6.12
N LEU A 136 -10.95 2.58 -5.35
CA LEU A 136 -10.46 2.63 -3.99
C LEU A 136 -8.94 2.82 -4.03
N ARG A 137 -8.48 3.94 -3.48
CA ARG A 137 -7.06 4.32 -3.45
C ARG A 137 -6.61 4.62 -2.04
N ARG A 138 -5.28 4.60 -1.86
CA ARG A 138 -4.59 5.13 -0.66
C ARG A 138 -5.06 4.52 0.65
N MET A 139 -5.53 3.27 0.64
CA MET A 139 -5.92 2.57 1.87
C MET A 139 -4.67 2.28 2.70
N SER A 140 -4.60 2.89 3.89
CA SER A 140 -3.55 2.62 4.89
C SER A 140 -4.17 2.63 6.29
N VAL A 141 -3.66 1.78 7.18
CA VAL A 141 -4.06 1.71 8.59
C VAL A 141 -2.81 1.59 9.43
N ASP A 142 -2.75 2.36 10.50
CA ASP A 142 -1.66 2.38 11.48
C ASP A 142 -1.42 0.95 11.98
N ARG A 143 -0.15 0.53 11.99
CA ARG A 143 0.25 -0.85 12.31
C ARG A 143 -0.27 -1.31 13.66
N SER A 144 -0.30 -0.44 14.66
CA SER A 144 -0.79 -0.73 16.02
C SER A 144 -2.30 -0.97 16.08
N CYS A 145 -3.04 -0.45 15.09
CA CYS A 145 -4.50 -0.50 15.03
C CYS A 145 -5.04 -1.46 13.95
N ARG A 146 -4.15 -2.22 13.29
CA ARG A 146 -4.56 -3.25 12.31
C ARG A 146 -5.30 -4.39 12.98
N ARG A 147 -6.07 -5.15 12.18
CA ARG A 147 -6.92 -6.26 12.63
C ARG A 147 -8.00 -5.89 13.65
N CYS A 148 -8.18 -4.60 13.93
CA CYS A 148 -9.25 -4.06 14.79
C CYS A 148 -10.47 -3.59 13.98
N GLY A 149 -10.66 -4.06 12.75
CA GLY A 149 -11.83 -3.68 11.92
C GLY A 149 -11.77 -2.30 11.26
N ILE A 150 -10.74 -1.48 11.50
CA ILE A 150 -10.62 -0.12 10.94
C ILE A 150 -10.61 -0.13 9.41
N GLY A 151 -9.81 -1.02 8.79
CA GLY A 151 -9.78 -1.14 7.33
C GLY A 151 -11.15 -1.53 6.75
N LEU A 152 -11.94 -2.33 7.48
CA LEU A 152 -13.28 -2.70 7.05
C LEU A 152 -14.24 -1.50 7.13
N ALA A 153 -14.15 -0.72 8.20
CA ALA A 153 -14.95 0.50 8.37
C ALA A 153 -14.64 1.54 7.27
N LEU A 154 -13.36 1.74 6.96
CA LEU A 154 -12.91 2.61 5.87
C LEU A 154 -13.40 2.11 4.50
N GLY A 155 -13.21 0.82 4.20
CA GLY A 155 -13.63 0.26 2.92
C GLY A 155 -15.15 0.35 2.70
N ARG A 156 -15.94 0.20 3.77
CA ARG A 156 -17.40 0.40 3.72
C ARG A 156 -17.77 1.82 3.32
N LYS A 157 -17.04 2.85 3.77
CA LYS A 157 -17.29 4.24 3.33
C LYS A 157 -17.12 4.44 1.83
N VAL A 158 -16.14 3.77 1.23
CA VAL A 158 -15.96 3.80 -0.24
C VAL A 158 -17.14 3.14 -0.96
N VAL A 159 -17.64 2.03 -0.43
CA VAL A 159 -18.81 1.33 -1.00
C VAL A 159 -20.08 2.19 -0.83
N GLU A 160 -20.31 2.77 0.35
CA GLU A 160 -21.41 3.71 0.61
C GLU A 160 -21.38 4.89 -0.37
N PHE A 161 -20.20 5.48 -0.59
CA PHE A 161 -20.01 6.55 -1.56
C PHE A 161 -20.36 6.10 -2.99
N ALA A 162 -19.92 4.91 -3.40
CA ALA A 162 -20.21 4.38 -4.72
C ALA A 162 -21.72 4.19 -4.93
N VAL A 163 -22.44 3.65 -3.93
CA VAL A 163 -23.89 3.48 -3.96
C VAL A 163 -24.61 4.83 -4.02
N ALA A 164 -24.23 5.78 -3.16
CA ALA A 164 -24.85 7.10 -3.10
C ALA A 164 -24.72 7.87 -4.43
N HIS A 165 -23.60 7.69 -5.14
CA HIS A 165 -23.33 8.33 -6.43
C HIS A 165 -23.71 7.45 -7.63
N LYS A 166 -24.44 6.35 -7.42
CA LYS A 166 -24.97 5.44 -8.46
C LYS A 166 -23.89 4.79 -9.35
N TYR A 167 -22.71 4.56 -8.80
CA TYR A 167 -21.66 3.80 -9.48
C TYR A 167 -22.00 2.30 -9.50
N ARG A 168 -21.67 1.63 -10.61
CA ARG A 168 -21.98 0.20 -10.81
C ARG A 168 -20.98 -0.74 -10.15
N SER A 169 -19.75 -0.28 -9.93
CA SER A 169 -18.68 -1.11 -9.36
C SER A 169 -17.61 -0.26 -8.67
N VAL A 170 -16.91 -0.91 -7.75
CA VAL A 170 -15.71 -0.38 -7.09
C VAL A 170 -14.54 -1.26 -7.50
N VAL A 171 -13.44 -0.64 -7.92
CA VAL A 171 -12.21 -1.34 -8.32
C VAL A 171 -11.05 -0.90 -7.44
N LEU A 172 -10.01 -1.73 -7.32
CA LEU A 172 -8.78 -1.37 -6.63
C LEU A 172 -7.58 -2.05 -7.29
N GLY A 173 -6.42 -1.41 -7.19
CA GLY A 173 -5.14 -2.01 -7.53
C GLY A 173 -4.40 -2.40 -6.24
N THR A 174 -3.93 -3.64 -6.15
CA THR A 174 -3.03 -4.06 -5.07
C THR A 174 -1.88 -4.87 -5.62
N THR A 175 -0.66 -4.53 -5.19
CA THR A 175 0.60 -5.18 -5.57
C THR A 175 1.04 -6.21 -4.53
N SER A 176 0.17 -6.51 -3.56
CA SER A 176 0.47 -7.45 -2.48
C SER A 176 0.23 -8.89 -2.92
N TYR A 177 1.23 -9.77 -2.85
CA TYR A 177 1.09 -11.15 -3.32
C TYR A 177 0.18 -12.02 -2.42
N THR A 178 0.22 -11.84 -1.10
CA THR A 178 -0.59 -12.61 -0.11
C THR A 178 -0.78 -11.82 1.20
N SER A 179 -1.22 -10.56 1.09
CA SER A 179 -1.27 -9.64 2.25
C SER A 179 -2.59 -9.73 3.03
N PRO A 180 -2.60 -9.36 4.33
CA PRO A 180 -3.81 -8.96 5.06
C PRO A 180 -4.78 -8.07 4.26
N ALA A 181 -4.26 -7.28 3.31
CA ALA A 181 -5.08 -6.51 2.37
C ALA A 181 -6.04 -7.38 1.54
N HIS A 182 -5.61 -8.53 1.00
CA HIS A 182 -6.49 -9.43 0.23
C HIS A 182 -7.61 -10.02 1.09
N GLN A 183 -7.33 -10.35 2.34
CA GLN A 183 -8.37 -10.83 3.25
C GLN A 183 -9.38 -9.73 3.59
N LEU A 184 -8.89 -8.49 3.77
CA LEU A 184 -9.74 -7.33 3.96
C LEU A 184 -10.65 -7.10 2.74
N TYR A 185 -10.10 -7.08 1.53
CA TYR A 185 -10.87 -6.85 0.31
C TYR A 185 -11.88 -7.95 0.04
N ARG A 186 -11.54 -9.23 0.26
CA ARG A 186 -12.53 -10.32 0.19
C ARG A 186 -13.67 -10.15 1.19
N ARG A 187 -13.39 -9.71 2.42
CA ARG A 187 -14.43 -9.39 3.43
C ARG A 187 -15.29 -8.18 3.04
N LEU A 188 -14.79 -7.29 2.20
CA LEU A 188 -15.54 -6.19 1.60
C LEU A 188 -16.32 -6.61 0.34
N GLY A 189 -16.18 -7.86 -0.12
CA GLY A 189 -16.88 -8.40 -1.28
C GLY A 189 -16.14 -8.31 -2.61
N PHE A 190 -14.89 -7.83 -2.61
CA PHE A 190 -14.04 -7.80 -3.80
C PHE A 190 -13.61 -9.22 -4.21
N ARG A 191 -13.47 -9.43 -5.53
CA ARG A 191 -13.11 -10.71 -6.15
C ARG A 191 -11.97 -10.50 -7.13
#